data_AF-A0A933IM77-F1
#
_entry.id   AF-A0A933IM77-F1
#
_cell.length_a   1.000
_cell.length_b   1.000
_cell.length_c   1.000
_cell.angle_alpha   90.00
_cell.angle_beta   90.00
_cell.angle_gamma   90.00
#
_symmetry.space_group_name_H-M   'P 1'
#
loop_
_entity.id
_entity.type
_entity.pdbx_description
1 polymer ?
#
loop_
_entity_poly.entity_id
_entity_poly.type
_entity_poly.pdbx_seq_one_letter_code
_entity_poly.pdbx_strand_id
1 'polypeptide(L)'
;MKRICWLICLLVSVGMAVEAQAEDVRLSWDPAARATGYTLSMTVDGGATWEARDVGNVTEYVWENVPEDRKIEWKIKAFNDFGGMTNEYALTSYDHRKRPAGMATGLAVLPLPSF
;
A
#
# COMPACT_ATOMS: atom_id res chain seq x y z
N MET A 1 53.83 36.99 -18.09
CA MET A 1 52.91 36.33 -19.04
C MET A 1 52.90 34.83 -18.78
N LYS A 2 51.85 34.28 -18.15
CA LYS A 2 51.28 32.93 -18.37
C LYS A 2 50.11 32.70 -17.40
N ARG A 3 48.94 33.04 -17.95
CA ARG A 3 47.53 32.73 -17.66
C ARG A 3 47.24 31.83 -16.47
N ILE A 4 46.58 32.42 -15.48
CA ILE A 4 45.74 31.77 -14.47
C ILE A 4 44.56 31.14 -15.21
N CYS A 5 44.55 29.81 -15.33
CA CYS A 5 43.39 29.06 -15.82
C CYS A 5 42.55 28.68 -14.61
N TRP A 6 41.45 29.42 -14.41
CA TRP A 6 40.35 29.03 -13.56
C TRP A 6 39.75 27.72 -14.10
N LEU A 7 40.08 26.59 -13.47
CA LEU A 7 39.34 25.35 -13.70
C LEU A 7 38.20 25.30 -12.68
N ILE A 8 37.06 25.70 -13.22
CA ILE A 8 35.72 25.55 -12.68
C ILE A 8 35.59 24.16 -12.06
N CYS A 9 35.25 24.13 -10.76
CA CYS A 9 34.79 22.93 -10.08
C CYS A 9 33.49 22.50 -10.77
N LEU A 10 33.57 21.52 -11.68
CA LEU A 10 32.38 20.86 -12.21
C LEU A 10 31.89 19.93 -11.10
N LEU A 11 31.15 20.49 -10.15
CA LEU A 11 30.24 19.71 -9.32
C LEU A 11 29.29 19.03 -10.29
N VAL A 12 29.59 17.77 -10.63
CA VAL A 12 28.55 16.86 -11.08
C VAL A 12 27.66 16.71 -9.86
N SER A 13 26.63 17.55 -9.78
CA SER A 13 25.49 17.29 -8.93
C SER A 13 24.89 15.99 -9.45
N VAL A 14 25.38 14.86 -8.94
CA VAL A 14 24.56 13.65 -8.91
C VAL A 14 23.38 14.07 -8.04
N GLY A 15 22.30 14.50 -8.68
CA GLY A 15 21.01 14.48 -8.03
C GLY A 15 20.84 13.05 -7.57
N MET A 16 20.97 12.80 -6.26
CA MET A 16 20.48 11.57 -5.69
C MET A 16 18.97 11.62 -5.94
N ALA A 17 18.54 11.01 -7.03
CA ALA A 17 17.17 10.57 -7.13
C ALA A 17 17.02 9.57 -5.98
N VAL A 18 16.33 9.98 -4.92
CA VAL A 18 15.81 9.03 -3.95
C VAL A 18 14.75 8.27 -4.74
N GLU A 19 15.10 7.10 -5.27
CA GLU A 19 14.08 6.17 -5.72
C GLU A 19 13.20 5.87 -4.52
N ALA A 20 11.92 6.21 -4.64
CA ALA A 20 10.94 5.83 -3.64
C ALA A 20 10.93 4.30 -3.57
N GLN A 21 11.33 3.75 -2.43
CA GLN A 21 11.32 2.30 -2.24
C GLN A 21 9.87 1.82 -2.19
N ALA A 22 9.61 0.71 -2.88
CA ALA A 22 8.29 0.13 -2.99
C ALA A 22 8.39 -1.40 -3.01
N GLU A 23 7.43 -2.05 -2.36
CA GLU A 23 7.36 -3.51 -2.24
C GLU A 23 5.91 -4.00 -2.46
N ASP A 24 5.77 -5.25 -2.87
CA ASP A 24 4.45 -5.87 -3.03
C ASP A 24 3.91 -6.33 -1.67
N VAL A 25 2.65 -5.99 -1.38
CA VAL A 25 1.98 -6.37 -0.14
C VAL A 25 0.88 -7.37 -0.44
N ARG A 26 1.01 -8.59 0.09
CA ARG A 26 -0.07 -9.58 0.08
C ARG A 26 -1.04 -9.31 1.22
N LEU A 27 -2.32 -9.24 0.88
CA LEU A 27 -3.45 -9.10 1.78
C LEU A 27 -4.30 -10.37 1.68
N SER A 28 -4.81 -10.84 2.81
CA SER A 28 -5.72 -11.97 2.89
C SER A 28 -6.81 -11.68 3.91
N TRP A 29 -8.01 -12.21 3.68
CA TRP A 29 -9.18 -12.01 4.53
C TRP A 29 -10.10 -13.23 4.49
N ASP A 30 -10.93 -13.37 5.53
CA ASP A 30 -11.95 -14.41 5.57
C ASP A 30 -13.13 -14.08 4.65
N PRO A 31 -13.74 -15.09 4.01
CA PRO A 31 -14.87 -14.87 3.13
C PRO A 31 -16.12 -14.43 3.91
N ALA A 32 -16.77 -13.37 3.46
CA ALA A 32 -18.07 -12.93 3.95
C ALA A 32 -19.19 -13.79 3.33
N ALA A 33 -20.09 -14.33 4.16
CA ALA A 33 -21.06 -15.38 3.79
C ALA A 33 -22.02 -15.03 2.63
N ARG A 34 -22.17 -13.75 2.30
CA ARG A 34 -23.07 -13.25 1.24
C ARG A 34 -22.36 -12.42 0.18
N ALA A 35 -21.03 -12.36 0.20
CA ALA A 35 -20.29 -11.59 -0.78
C ALA A 35 -20.31 -12.28 -2.16
N THR A 36 -20.57 -11.50 -3.20
CA THR A 36 -20.27 -11.86 -4.60
C THR A 36 -19.00 -11.17 -5.10
N GLY A 37 -18.43 -10.25 -4.31
CA GLY A 37 -17.14 -9.66 -4.56
C GLY A 37 -16.68 -8.73 -3.44
N TYR A 38 -15.46 -8.21 -3.60
CA TYR A 38 -14.84 -7.30 -2.65
C TYR A 38 -14.25 -6.07 -3.35
N THR A 39 -14.36 -4.92 -2.70
CA THR A 39 -13.57 -3.73 -3.04
C THR A 39 -12.50 -3.53 -1.98
N LEU A 40 -11.24 -3.53 -2.40
CA LEU A 40 -10.13 -3.16 -1.55
C LEU A 40 -9.77 -1.70 -1.81
N SER A 41 -9.43 -0.94 -0.77
CA SER A 41 -8.93 0.42 -0.94
C SER A 41 -7.69 0.68 -0.11
N MET A 42 -6.74 1.42 -0.67
CA MET A 42 -5.51 1.84 -0.01
C MET A 42 -5.50 3.36 0.15
N THR A 43 -4.94 3.84 1.25
CA THR A 43 -4.59 5.25 1.44
C THR A 43 -3.14 5.38 1.87
N VAL A 44 -2.50 6.45 1.40
CA VAL A 44 -1.13 6.84 1.73
C VAL A 44 -1.06 8.19 2.45
N ASP A 45 -2.22 8.84 2.66
CA ASP A 45 -2.38 10.20 3.18
C ASP A 45 -3.29 10.26 4.41
N GLY A 46 -3.42 9.14 5.13
CA GLY A 46 -4.22 9.05 6.36
C GLY A 46 -5.72 9.09 6.11
N GLY A 47 -6.16 8.63 4.93
CA GLY A 47 -7.56 8.49 4.56
C GLY A 47 -8.19 9.72 3.90
N ALA A 48 -7.40 10.73 3.54
CA ALA A 48 -7.88 11.88 2.77
C ALA A 48 -8.24 11.48 1.33
N THR A 49 -7.46 10.57 0.73
CA THR A 49 -7.76 9.92 -0.53
C THR A 49 -7.65 8.40 -0.42
N TRP A 50 -8.49 7.70 -1.19
CA TRP A 50 -8.53 6.24 -1.24
C TRP A 50 -8.46 5.78 -2.69
N GLU A 51 -7.44 5.01 -3.03
CA GLU A 51 -7.39 4.27 -4.28
C GLU A 51 -8.20 2.98 -4.09
N ALA A 52 -9.28 2.79 -4.84
CA ALA A 52 -10.14 1.63 -4.73
C ALA A 52 -9.97 0.68 -5.93
N ARG A 53 -9.98 -0.62 -5.67
CA ARG A 53 -9.91 -1.69 -6.67
C ARG A 53 -11.01 -2.71 -6.39
N ASP A 54 -11.84 -3.00 -7.39
CA ASP A 54 -12.68 -4.18 -7.38
C ASP A 54 -11.80 -5.39 -7.66
N VAL A 55 -11.74 -6.32 -6.71
CA VAL A 55 -10.89 -7.52 -6.79
C VAL A 55 -11.71 -8.77 -7.07
N GLY A 56 -13.03 -8.66 -7.25
CA GLY A 56 -13.94 -9.78 -7.46
C GLY A 56 -14.10 -10.67 -6.23
N ASN A 57 -14.58 -11.90 -6.44
CA ASN A 57 -14.79 -12.87 -5.36
C ASN A 57 -13.52 -13.66 -5.03
N VAL A 58 -12.55 -12.99 -4.43
CA VAL A 58 -11.29 -13.56 -3.94
C VAL A 58 -11.15 -13.35 -2.44
N THR A 59 -10.23 -14.06 -1.81
CA THR A 59 -9.88 -13.91 -0.39
C THR A 59 -8.39 -13.55 -0.18
N GLU A 60 -7.68 -13.33 -1.28
CA GLU A 60 -6.30 -12.86 -1.30
C GLU A 60 -6.10 -11.86 -2.44
N TYR A 61 -5.22 -10.88 -2.22
CA TYR A 61 -4.85 -9.89 -3.21
C TYR A 61 -3.43 -9.39 -2.98
N VAL A 62 -2.67 -9.18 -4.05
CA VAL A 62 -1.34 -8.54 -4.00
C VAL A 62 -1.47 -7.10 -4.47
N TRP A 63 -1.18 -6.17 -3.57
CA TRP A 63 -1.03 -4.77 -3.92
C TRP A 63 0.42 -4.51 -4.31
N GLU A 64 0.67 -4.29 -5.59
CA GLU A 64 2.02 -4.06 -6.11
C GLU A 64 2.49 -2.63 -5.85
N ASN A 65 3.81 -2.44 -5.75
CA ASN A 65 4.47 -1.14 -5.66
C ASN A 65 3.96 -0.25 -4.49
N VAL A 66 3.79 -0.83 -3.31
CA VAL A 66 3.35 -0.09 -2.12
C VAL A 66 4.53 0.72 -1.55
N PRO A 67 4.39 2.05 -1.35
CA PRO A 67 5.48 2.87 -0.81
C PRO A 67 5.94 2.43 0.59
N GLU A 68 7.26 2.41 0.79
CA GLU A 68 7.88 2.03 2.07
C GLU A 68 8.22 3.22 2.98
N ASP A 69 8.19 4.44 2.46
CA ASP A 69 8.60 5.65 3.17
C ASP A 69 7.50 6.24 4.07
N ARG A 70 6.33 5.59 4.15
CA ARG A 70 5.15 6.11 4.84
C ARG A 70 4.27 5.01 5.41
N LYS A 71 3.34 5.42 6.27
CA LYS A 71 2.25 4.56 6.75
C LYS A 71 1.24 4.40 5.62
N ILE A 72 0.81 3.16 5.41
CA ILE A 72 -0.22 2.77 4.47
C ILE A 72 -1.38 2.20 5.26
N GLU A 73 -2.60 2.51 4.86
CA GLU A 73 -3.81 1.93 5.46
C GLU A 73 -4.69 1.33 4.38
N TRP A 74 -5.31 0.19 4.68
CA TRP A 74 -6.25 -0.46 3.79
C TRP A 74 -7.59 -0.64 4.48
N LYS A 75 -8.63 -0.62 3.64
CA LYS A 75 -9.96 -1.09 3.98
C LYS A 75 -10.42 -2.07 2.92
N ILE A 76 -11.16 -3.07 3.33
CA ILE A 76 -11.89 -3.95 2.43
C ILE A 76 -13.39 -3.74 2.61
N LYS A 77 -14.17 -3.93 1.55
CA LYS A 77 -15.64 -3.88 1.59
C LYS A 77 -16.21 -5.06 0.82
N ALA A 78 -17.02 -5.89 1.45
CA ALA A 78 -17.81 -6.90 0.76
C ALA A 78 -19.01 -6.27 0.02
N PHE A 79 -19.40 -6.84 -1.12
CA PHE A 79 -20.64 -6.48 -1.80
C PHE A 79 -21.34 -7.71 -2.37
N ASN A 80 -22.63 -7.60 -2.67
CA ASN A 80 -23.41 -8.64 -3.33
C ASN A 80 -24.22 -8.10 -4.52
N ASP A 81 -24.62 -9.00 -5.41
CA ASP A 81 -25.34 -8.66 -6.66
C ASP A 81 -26.79 -8.18 -6.41
N PHE A 82 -27.30 -8.30 -5.18
CA PHE A 82 -28.65 -7.87 -4.82
C PHE A 82 -28.73 -6.37 -4.48
N GLY A 83 -27.67 -5.60 -4.73
CA GLY A 83 -27.58 -4.17 -4.40
C GLY A 83 -27.51 -3.89 -2.90
N GLY A 84 -27.57 -4.92 -2.06
CA GLY A 84 -27.35 -4.84 -0.63
C GLY A 84 -25.85 -4.89 -0.36
N MET A 85 -25.21 -3.73 -0.26
CA MET A 85 -23.86 -3.66 0.31
C MET A 85 -23.90 -4.32 1.69
N THR A 86 -23.32 -5.50 1.82
CA THR A 86 -22.97 -6.04 3.13
C THR A 86 -21.82 -5.16 3.58
N ASN A 87 -22.13 -4.11 4.36
CA ASN A 87 -21.16 -3.12 4.82
C ASN A 87 -20.22 -3.73 5.87
N GLU A 88 -19.47 -4.75 5.49
CA GLU A 88 -18.42 -5.35 6.29
C GLU A 88 -17.09 -4.73 5.88
N TYR A 89 -16.48 -3.99 6.82
CA TYR A 89 -15.21 -3.32 6.60
C TYR A 89 -14.16 -3.79 7.58
N ALA A 90 -13.12 -4.50 7.13
CA ALA A 90 -11.91 -4.68 7.92
C ALA A 90 -10.91 -3.56 7.60
N LEU A 91 -10.22 -3.06 8.63
CA LEU A 91 -9.18 -2.05 8.53
C LEU A 91 -7.85 -2.63 8.98
N THR A 92 -6.80 -2.36 8.21
CA THR A 92 -5.42 -2.65 8.63
C THR A 92 -4.51 -1.50 8.28
N SER A 93 -3.40 -1.41 9.00
CA SER A 93 -2.35 -0.45 8.71
C SER A 93 -1.00 -1.13 8.66
N TYR A 94 -0.17 -0.67 7.72
CA TYR A 94 1.22 -1.04 7.62
C TYR A 94 2.10 0.18 7.74
N ASP A 95 3.18 0.06 8.48
CA ASP A 95 4.20 1.09 8.53
C ASP A 95 5.57 0.43 8.33
N HIS A 96 6.04 0.44 7.09
CA HIS A 96 7.34 -0.10 6.70
C HIS A 96 8.49 0.50 7.53
N ARG A 97 8.36 1.76 7.96
CA ARG A 97 9.36 2.46 8.78
C ARG A 97 9.53 1.85 10.17
N LYS A 98 8.55 1.06 10.63
CA LYS A 98 8.60 0.36 11.92
C LYS A 98 9.16 -1.07 11.80
N ARG A 99 9.52 -1.50 10.59
CA ARG A 99 10.09 -2.83 10.32
C ARG A 99 11.61 -2.79 10.55
N PRO A 100 12.18 -3.62 11.43
CA PRO A 100 13.64 -3.83 11.46
C PRO A 100 14.10 -4.41 10.12
N ALA A 101 15.26 -3.99 9.61
CA ALA A 101 15.84 -4.54 8.39
C ALA A 101 15.99 -6.07 8.53
N GLY A 102 15.38 -6.85 7.61
CA GLY A 102 15.47 -8.32 7.57
C GLY A 102 14.26 -9.11 8.10
N MET A 103 13.15 -8.46 8.47
CA MET A 103 11.90 -9.18 8.79
C MET A 103 11.16 -9.65 7.52
N ALA A 104 10.48 -10.80 7.61
CA ALA A 104 9.67 -11.36 6.52
C ALA A 104 8.57 -10.38 6.06
N THR A 105 8.40 -10.28 4.75
CA THR A 105 7.35 -9.47 4.11
C THR A 105 6.00 -10.16 4.23
N GLY A 106 4.97 -9.43 4.68
CA GLY A 106 3.58 -9.92 4.69
C GLY A 106 2.81 -9.41 5.90
N LEU A 107 1.68 -8.76 5.65
CA LEU A 107 0.73 -8.37 6.68
C LEU A 107 -0.43 -9.34 6.71
N ALA A 108 -0.69 -9.92 7.87
CA ALA A 108 -1.93 -10.65 8.14
C ALA A 108 -2.92 -9.70 8.81
N VAL A 109 -4.14 -9.60 8.25
CA VAL A 109 -5.28 -8.95 8.92
C VAL A 109 -6.19 -10.06 9.38
N LEU A 110 -6.30 -10.23 10.70
CA LEU A 110 -7.23 -11.19 11.31
C LEU A 110 -8.65 -10.62 11.30
N PRO A 111 -9.68 -11.49 11.21
CA PRO A 111 -11.07 -11.10 10.92
C PRO A 111 -11.70 -10.18 11.97
N LEU A 112 -12.68 -9.39 11.52
CA LEU A 112 -13.66 -8.77 12.41
C LEU A 112 -14.73 -9.78 12.82
N PRO A 113 -15.24 -9.72 14.06
CA PRO A 113 -16.37 -10.54 14.46
C PRO A 113 -17.63 -10.14 13.67
N SER A 114 -18.29 -11.13 13.08
CA SER A 114 -19.63 -11.01 12.50
C SER A 114 -20.64 -10.65 13.59
N PHE A 115 -21.40 -9.55 13.41
CA PHE A 115 -22.57 -9.17 14.23
C PHE A 115 -23.87 -9.63 13.59
#